data_AF-A0A7J3TXH8-F1
#
_entry.id   AF-A0A7J3TXH8-F1
#
_cell.length_a   1.000
_cell.length_b   1.000
_cell.length_c   1.000
_cell.angle_alpha   90.00
_cell.angle_beta   90.00
_cell.angle_gamma   90.00
#
_symmetry.space_group_name_H-M   'P 1'
#
loop_
_entity.id
_entity.type
_entity.pdbx_description
1 polymer ?
#
loop_
_entity_poly.entity_id
_entity_poly.type
_entity_poly.pdbx_seq_one_letter_code
_entity_poly.pdbx_strand_id
1 'polypeptide(L)' 'MSESEGEAVVLIGKKPVMNYVVACMTLFNSGAKQVVVKARGRAISRAVDTVELIRRAFIKDLVIKNIS' A
#
# COMPACT_ATOMS: atom_id res chain seq x y z
N MET A 1 24.34 -4.99 12.41
CA MET A 1 23.77 -4.47 11.16
C MET A 1 22.28 -4.29 11.40
N SER A 2 21.89 -3.02 11.53
CA SER A 2 20.54 -2.43 11.48
C SER A 2 19.35 -3.32 11.84
N GLU A 3 18.77 -3.03 13.00
CA GLU A 3 17.40 -3.37 13.36
C GLU A 3 16.44 -3.11 12.20
N SER A 4 15.55 -4.06 11.95
CA SER A 4 14.45 -3.95 11.01
C SER A 4 13.57 -2.76 11.39
N GLU A 5 13.79 -1.62 10.75
CA GLU A 5 12.77 -0.57 10.67
C GLU A 5 11.48 -1.24 10.17
N GLY A 6 10.45 -1.24 11.01
CA GLY A 6 9.19 -1.93 10.75
C GLY A 6 8.67 -1.57 9.37
N GLU A 7 8.84 -2.48 8.41
CA GLU A 7 8.47 -2.23 7.03
C GLU A 7 6.95 -1.98 7.01
N ALA A 8 6.53 -0.80 6.55
CA ALA A 8 5.12 -0.40 6.55
C ALA A 8 4.36 -1.26 5.53
N VAL A 9 3.89 -2.43 5.97
CA VAL A 9 3.29 -3.47 5.12
C VAL A 9 1.76 -3.48 5.29
N VAL A 10 1.03 -3.46 4.18
CA VAL A 10 -0.42 -3.61 4.14
C VAL A 10 -0.80 -4.91 3.45
N LEU A 11 -1.46 -5.81 4.18
CA LEU A 11 -1.92 -7.10 3.67
C LEU A 11 -3.34 -7.00 3.10
N ILE A 12 -3.49 -7.30 1.82
CA ILE A 12 -4.79 -7.23 1.14
C ILE A 12 -5.53 -8.56 1.33
N GLY A 13 -6.69 -8.45 1.94
CA GLY A 13 -7.61 -9.55 2.23
C GLY A 13 -8.99 -9.24 1.64
N LYS A 14 -10.06 -9.54 2.37
CA LYS A 14 -11.45 -9.43 1.89
C LYS A 14 -12.13 -8.09 2.20
N LYS A 15 -11.47 -7.14 2.88
CA LYS A 15 -12.09 -5.84 3.21
C LYS A 15 -12.31 -5.03 1.92
N PRO A 16 -13.22 -4.03 1.92
CA PRO A 16 -13.36 -3.12 0.79
C PRO A 16 -12.06 -2.39 0.45
N VAL A 17 -11.89 -2.00 -0.81
CA VAL A 17 -10.68 -1.32 -1.34
C VAL A 17 -10.33 -0.08 -0.53
N MET A 18 -11.32 0.75 -0.20
CA MET A 18 -11.11 2.00 0.53
C MET A 18 -10.48 1.81 1.91
N ASN A 19 -10.75 0.70 2.59
CA ASN A 19 -10.15 0.43 3.91
C ASN A 19 -8.62 0.27 3.79
N TYR A 20 -8.15 -0.33 2.69
CA TYR A 20 -6.72 -0.48 2.43
C TYR A 20 -6.08 0.82 1.96
N VAL A 21 -6.82 1.64 1.20
CA VAL A 21 -6.38 2.97 0.78
C VAL A 21 -6.15 3.86 1.99
N VAL A 22 -7.12 3.92 2.91
CA VAL A 22 -7.01 4.67 4.16
C VAL A 22 -5.82 4.18 4.99
N ALA A 23 -5.63 2.87 5.12
CA ALA A 23 -4.48 2.33 5.84
C ALA A 23 -3.13 2.77 5.24
N CYS A 24 -2.99 2.73 3.91
CA CYS A 24 -1.79 3.23 3.22
C CYS A 24 -1.60 4.73 3.47
N MET A 25 -2.67 5.52 3.37
CA MET A 25 -2.63 6.96 3.63
C MET A 25 -2.24 7.29 5.07
N THR A 26 -2.75 6.54 6.06
CA THR A 26 -2.35 6.70 7.45
C THR A 26 -0.85 6.48 7.62
N LEU A 27 -0.29 5.44 7.00
CA LEU A 27 1.16 5.16 7.06
C LEU A 27 1.98 6.30 6.44
N PHE A 28 1.59 6.78 5.25
CA PHE A 28 2.27 7.93 4.63
C PHE A 28 2.18 9.18 5.50
N ASN A 29 1.01 9.48 6.07
CA ASN A 29 0.81 10.62 6.96
C ASN A 29 1.55 10.49 8.30
N SER A 30 1.83 9.26 8.76
CA SER A 30 2.68 8.98 9.92
C SER A 30 4.18 9.04 9.60
N GLY A 31 4.57 9.45 8.39
CA GLY A 31 5.96 9.66 7.99
C GLY A 31 6.62 8.46 7.30
N ALA A 32 5.87 7.41 6.97
CA ALA A 32 6.42 6.29 6.20
C ALA A 32 6.78 6.77 4.78
N LYS A 33 8.05 6.60 4.38
CA LYS A 33 8.53 6.95 3.03
C LYS A 33 8.16 5.91 1.99
N GLN A 34 7.90 4.68 2.42
CA GLN A 34 7.60 3.54 1.57
C GLN A 34 6.53 2.69 2.25
N VAL A 35 5.54 2.24 1.49
CA VAL A 35 4.52 1.30 1.93
C VAL A 35 4.53 0.10 0.98
N VAL A 36 4.55 -1.11 1.53
CA VAL A 36 4.57 -2.35 0.76
C VAL A 36 3.20 -3.01 0.82
N VAL A 37 2.56 -3.18 -0.34
CA VAL A 37 1.26 -3.86 -0.44
C VAL A 37 1.50 -5.31 -0.84
N LYS A 38 1.05 -6.26 0.00
CA LYS A 38 1.17 -7.70 -0.27
C LYS A 38 -0.21 -8.33 -0.42
N ALA A 39 -0.36 -9.18 -1.43
CA ALA A 39 -1.60 -9.90 -1.73
C ALA A 39 -1.30 -11.27 -2.33
N ARG A 40 -2.30 -12.16 -2.33
CA ARG A 40 -2.19 -13.48 -2.97
C ARG A 40 -3.51 -13.93 -3.57
N GLY A 41 -3.42 -14.73 -4.64
CA GLY A 41 -4.58 -15.27 -5.35
C GLY A 41 -5.56 -14.18 -5.78
N ARG A 42 -6.86 -14.39 -5.58
CA ARG A 42 -7.91 -13.42 -5.95
C ARG A 42 -7.80 -12.03 -5.31
N ALA A 43 -6.98 -11.87 -4.26
CA ALA A 43 -6.79 -10.56 -3.62
C ALA A 43 -5.81 -9.66 -4.40
N ILE A 44 -5.07 -10.20 -5.38
CA ILE A 44 -4.10 -9.43 -6.17
C ILE A 44 -4.78 -8.31 -6.95
N SER A 45 -5.92 -8.56 -7.60
CA SER A 45 -6.67 -7.52 -8.31
C SER A 45 -7.05 -6.37 -7.37
N ARG A 46 -7.53 -6.68 -6.16
CA ARG A 46 -7.85 -5.67 -5.14
C ARG A 46 -6.63 -4.86 -4.72
N ALA A 47 -5.45 -5.47 -4.67
CA ALA A 47 -4.20 -4.77 -4.34
C ALA A 47 -3.83 -3.76 -5.43
N VAL A 48 -3.96 -4.16 -6.70
CA VAL A 48 -3.75 -3.28 -7.84
C VAL A 48 -4.74 -2.12 -7.80
N ASP A 49 -6.02 -2.39 -7.56
CA ASP A 49 -7.06 -1.35 -7.44
C ASP A 49 -6.73 -0.35 -6.32
N THR A 50 -6.28 -0.84 -5.16
CA THR A 50 -5.85 0.00 -4.03
C THR A 50 -4.70 0.92 -4.44
N VAL A 51 -3.63 0.38 -5.04
CA VAL A 51 -2.45 1.16 -5.43
C VAL A 51 -2.79 2.18 -6.53
N GLU A 52 -3.56 1.78 -7.54
CA GLU A 52 -4.01 2.69 -8.61
C GLU A 52 -4.88 3.82 -8.07
N LEU A 53 -5.79 3.54 -7.14
CA LEU A 53 -6.64 4.58 -6.56
C LEU A 53 -5.81 5.60 -5.76
N ILE A 54 -4.83 5.14 -4.96
CA ILE A 54 -3.93 6.04 -4.23
C ILE A 54 -3.18 6.95 -5.23
N ARG A 55 -2.61 6.38 -6.28
CA ARG A 55 -1.84 7.11 -7.30
C ARG A 55 -2.68 8.15 -8.05
N ARG A 56 -3.93 7.83 -8.38
CA ARG A 56 -4.79 8.71 -9.20
C ARG A 56 -5.51 9.77 -8.39
N ALA A 57 -5.95 9.45 -7.18
CA ALA A 57 -6.88 10.28 -6.42
C ALA A 57 -6.28 10.95 -5.17
N PHE A 58 -5.18 10.43 -4.62
CA PHE A 58 -4.68 10.87 -3.31
C PHE A 58 -3.25 11.42 -3.32
N ILE A 59 -2.33 10.75 -4.03
CA ILE A 59 -0.91 11.11 -4.03
C ILE A 59 -0.43 11.25 -5.48
N LYS A 60 -0.31 12.50 -5.95
CA LYS A 60 0.00 12.84 -7.34
C LYS A 60 1.39 12.34 -7.78
N ASP A 61 2.36 12.34 -6.86
CA ASP A 61 3.75 11.97 -7.14
C ASP A 61 4.13 10.60 -6.56
N LEU A 62 3.14 9.70 -6.42
CA LEU A 62 3.40 8.34 -5.94
C LEU A 62 4.18 7.54 -6.99
N VAL A 63 5.40 7.13 -6.63
CA VAL A 63 6.27 6.31 -7.48
C VAL A 63 6.17 4.84 -7.09
N ILE A 64 5.94 3.96 -8.07
CA ILE A 64 6.00 2.51 -7.87
C ILE A 64 7.46 2.08 -7.94
N LYS A 65 8.03 1.66 -6.81
CA LYS A 65 9.44 1.25 -6.71
C LYS A 65 9.73 -0.11 -7.36
N ASN A 66 8.88 -1.10 -7.11
CA ASN A 66 9.04 -2.46 -7.61
C ASN A 66 7.68 -3.20 -7.58
N ILE A 67 7.49 -4.16 -8.49
CA ILE A 67 6.41 -5.15 -8.46
C ILE A 67 7.06 -6.53 -8.62
N SER A 68 6.84 -7.43 -7.66
CA SER A 68 7.36 -8.80 -7.63
C SER A 68 6.35 -9.78 -7.06
#